data_AF-A0A7C7KGN3-F1
#
_entry.id   AF-A0A7C7KGN3-F1
#
_cell.length_a   1.000
_cell.length_b   1.000
_cell.length_c   1.000
_cell.angle_alpha   90.00
_cell.angle_beta   90.00
_cell.angle_gamma   90.00
#
_symmetry.space_group_name_H-M   'P 1'
#
loop_
_entity.id
_entity.type
_entity.pdbx_description
1 polymer ?
#
loop_
_entity_poly.entity_id
_entity_poly.type
_entity_poly.pdbx_seq_one_letter_code
_entity_poly.pdbx_strand_id
1 'polypeptide(L)'
;MTEPTKDIAAKLQHPRRSLGNRHRSQAEKFLSLSETDSSNLLWAEQSARQAVLHDFTNPDNWRVLVRIKLNVGDHAGIHAVLNDLFAVLGRDPVYLTQLEGVDMSESGMGILEAALVADPLDPDDWWNGISSDEGSILSFIERVGMLDMTDHRANILFSRRLERLRDSGREEDYLKLARVLLAQRPSNHEAWSALGRMHERRGEYDQAWLCYDQAQSNFPEFLVRDQFRERMEAKMDGRAPTPWKVPEVTQRVEFLKRMQKLSMSPSNDVRDDVVPDISGNTDIFEEVAHLRSEGRSSEAFFLARRMAAEGIDGALELVEEIRMEISDE
;
A
#
# COMPACT_ATOMS: atom_id res chain seq x y z
N MET A 1 -29.12 6.93 10.18
CA MET A 1 -28.82 7.16 8.75
C MET A 1 -27.31 7.12 8.63
N THR A 2 -26.76 5.95 8.29
CA THR A 2 -25.33 5.72 8.13
C THR A 2 -24.86 6.39 6.85
N GLU A 3 -23.78 7.18 6.92
CA GLU A 3 -23.21 7.93 5.80
C GLU A 3 -22.79 6.96 4.66
N PRO A 4 -23.40 7.05 3.46
CA PRO A 4 -23.08 6.18 2.33
C PRO A 4 -21.76 6.54 1.62
N THR A 5 -21.03 7.56 2.08
CA THR A 5 -19.84 8.11 1.41
C THR A 5 -18.55 7.35 1.76
N LYS A 6 -18.37 6.97 3.02
CA LYS A 6 -17.18 6.22 3.50
C LYS A 6 -17.02 4.84 2.83
N ASP A 7 -18.14 4.22 2.51
CA ASP A 7 -18.23 2.89 1.89
C ASP A 7 -18.01 2.89 0.36
N ILE A 8 -17.81 4.06 -0.26
CA ILE A 8 -17.49 4.18 -1.69
C ILE A 8 -15.98 4.32 -1.89
N ALA A 9 -15.32 5.18 -1.10
CA ALA A 9 -13.87 5.42 -1.16
C ALA A 9 -13.08 4.15 -0.78
N ALA A 10 -13.35 3.56 0.40
CA ALA A 10 -12.75 2.30 0.84
C ALA A 10 -13.02 1.12 -0.12
N LYS A 11 -14.10 1.21 -0.89
CA LYS A 11 -14.52 0.17 -1.83
C LYS A 11 -13.89 0.40 -3.22
N LEU A 12 -13.43 1.61 -3.54
CA LEU A 12 -12.66 1.94 -4.76
C LEU A 12 -11.19 1.57 -4.60
N GLN A 13 -10.73 1.42 -3.36
CA GLN A 13 -9.37 1.05 -3.00
C GLN A 13 -8.99 -0.36 -3.49
N HIS A 14 -9.88 -1.35 -3.39
CA HIS A 14 -9.62 -2.71 -3.89
C HIS A 14 -10.05 -2.95 -5.36
N PRO A 15 -9.26 -3.69 -6.16
CA PRO A 15 -9.61 -4.05 -7.54
C PRO A 15 -10.95 -4.80 -7.64
N ARG A 16 -11.91 -4.20 -8.33
CA ARG A 16 -13.24 -4.72 -8.64
C ARG A 16 -13.27 -5.38 -10.02
N ARG A 17 -12.70 -6.58 -10.13
CA ARG A 17 -12.55 -7.35 -11.39
C ARG A 17 -13.78 -7.36 -12.29
N SER A 18 -14.97 -7.67 -11.75
CA SER A 18 -16.20 -7.73 -12.56
C SER A 18 -16.58 -6.36 -13.14
N LEU A 19 -16.40 -5.29 -12.37
CA LEU A 19 -16.72 -3.93 -12.82
C LEU A 19 -15.69 -3.44 -13.85
N GLY A 20 -14.40 -3.69 -13.60
CA GLY A 20 -13.33 -3.44 -14.57
C GLY A 20 -13.60 -4.13 -15.91
N ASN A 21 -13.94 -5.43 -15.88
CA ASN A 21 -14.27 -6.20 -17.08
C ASN A 21 -15.49 -5.63 -17.83
N ARG A 22 -16.54 -5.20 -17.12
CA ARG A 22 -17.72 -4.57 -17.75
C ARG A 22 -17.35 -3.29 -18.49
N HIS A 23 -16.58 -2.42 -17.84
CA HIS A 23 -16.14 -1.17 -18.44
C HIS A 23 -15.17 -1.40 -19.61
N ARG A 24 -14.29 -2.40 -19.52
CA ARG A 24 -13.43 -2.83 -20.64
C ARG A 24 -14.27 -3.26 -21.84
N SER A 25 -15.24 -4.15 -21.65
CA SER A 25 -16.11 -4.59 -22.74
C SER A 25 -16.94 -3.45 -23.35
N GLN A 26 -17.38 -2.48 -22.53
CA GLN A 26 -18.02 -1.25 -23.04
C GLN A 26 -17.06 -0.41 -23.89
N ALA A 27 -15.83 -0.24 -23.43
CA ALA A 27 -14.80 0.50 -24.15
C ALA A 27 -14.49 -0.12 -25.51
N GLU A 28 -14.33 -1.44 -25.56
CA GLU A 28 -14.10 -2.19 -26.79
C GLU A 28 -15.28 -2.09 -27.76
N LYS A 29 -16.51 -2.14 -27.24
CA LYS A 29 -17.71 -1.93 -28.04
C LYS A 29 -17.73 -0.53 -28.65
N PHE A 30 -17.53 0.53 -27.87
CA PHE A 30 -17.50 1.89 -28.40
C PHE A 30 -16.34 2.12 -29.37
N LEU A 31 -15.18 1.51 -29.12
CA LEU A 31 -14.05 1.54 -30.06
C LEU A 31 -14.44 0.92 -31.40
N SER A 32 -15.11 -0.25 -31.41
CA SER A 32 -15.58 -0.85 -32.67
C SER A 32 -16.61 0.03 -33.40
N LEU A 33 -17.51 0.69 -32.67
CA LEU A 33 -18.49 1.64 -33.25
C LEU A 33 -17.83 2.92 -33.79
N SER A 34 -16.62 3.26 -33.34
CA SER A 34 -15.91 4.44 -33.83
C SER A 34 -15.44 4.34 -35.28
N GLU A 35 -15.36 3.12 -35.82
CA GLU A 35 -15.07 2.89 -37.24
C GLU A 35 -16.15 3.48 -38.15
N THR A 36 -17.41 3.56 -37.68
CA THR A 36 -18.53 4.14 -38.41
C THR A 36 -18.86 5.56 -37.96
N ASP A 37 -18.72 5.84 -36.67
CA ASP A 37 -18.96 7.16 -36.09
C ASP A 37 -17.90 7.50 -35.04
N SER A 38 -16.93 8.32 -35.44
CA SER A 38 -15.81 8.79 -34.63
C SER A 38 -16.20 9.43 -33.29
N SER A 39 -17.44 9.90 -33.13
CA SER A 39 -17.93 10.44 -31.84
C SER A 39 -17.93 9.39 -30.72
N ASN A 40 -17.94 8.10 -31.06
CA ASN A 40 -17.86 7.00 -30.10
C ASN A 40 -16.48 6.86 -29.43
N LEU A 41 -15.41 7.48 -29.96
CA LEU A 41 -14.07 7.42 -29.35
C LEU A 41 -14.07 8.01 -27.93
N LEU A 42 -14.84 9.08 -27.68
CA LEU A 42 -14.93 9.69 -26.36
C LEU A 42 -15.52 8.72 -25.32
N TRP A 43 -16.58 8.01 -25.70
CA TRP A 43 -17.23 7.00 -24.86
C TRP A 43 -16.33 5.78 -24.64
N ALA A 44 -15.57 5.39 -25.66
CA ALA A 44 -14.57 4.34 -25.55
C ALA A 44 -13.51 4.71 -24.53
N GLU A 45 -12.93 5.90 -24.63
CA GLU A 45 -11.89 6.38 -23.72
C GLU A 45 -12.40 6.49 -22.28
N GLN A 46 -13.56 7.10 -22.08
CA GLN A 46 -14.17 7.22 -20.75
C GLN A 46 -14.36 5.83 -20.11
N SER A 47 -14.89 4.87 -20.88
CA SER A 47 -15.09 3.50 -20.42
C SER A 47 -13.76 2.79 -20.11
N ALA A 48 -12.73 2.98 -20.93
CA ALA A 48 -11.41 2.39 -20.70
C ALA A 48 -10.74 2.95 -19.44
N ARG A 49 -10.86 4.25 -19.19
CA ARG A 49 -10.38 4.87 -17.94
C ARG A 49 -11.10 4.29 -16.72
N GLN A 50 -12.42 4.06 -16.80
CA GLN A 50 -13.17 3.39 -15.73
C GLN A 50 -12.73 1.94 -15.54
N ALA A 51 -12.36 1.23 -16.62
CA ALA A 51 -11.84 -0.13 -16.52
C ALA A 51 -10.55 -0.19 -15.70
N VAL A 52 -9.58 0.69 -15.99
CA VAL A 52 -8.33 0.80 -15.22
C VAL A 52 -8.60 1.25 -13.78
N LEU A 53 -9.46 2.27 -13.58
CA LEU A 53 -9.82 2.75 -12.23
C LEU A 53 -10.37 1.63 -11.35
N HIS A 54 -11.26 0.80 -11.91
CA HIS A 54 -11.89 -0.28 -11.15
C HIS A 54 -11.02 -1.53 -11.03
N ASP A 55 -10.14 -1.80 -11.99
CA ASP A 55 -9.24 -2.94 -11.92
C ASP A 55 -7.92 -2.66 -12.64
N PHE A 56 -7.03 -1.94 -11.95
CA PHE A 56 -5.68 -1.65 -12.42
C PHE A 56 -4.79 -2.90 -12.45
N THR A 57 -5.24 -4.03 -11.87
CA THR A 57 -4.45 -5.28 -11.81
C THR A 57 -4.61 -6.15 -13.05
N ASN A 58 -5.55 -5.80 -13.94
CA ASN A 58 -5.75 -6.51 -15.20
C ASN A 58 -5.01 -5.77 -16.34
N PRO A 59 -4.00 -6.40 -16.98
CA PRO A 59 -3.18 -5.76 -18.00
C PRO A 59 -3.99 -5.32 -19.23
N ASP A 60 -5.07 -6.03 -19.57
CA ASP A 60 -5.88 -5.68 -20.74
C ASP A 60 -6.62 -4.35 -20.58
N ASN A 61 -6.93 -3.94 -19.35
CA ASN A 61 -7.56 -2.64 -19.11
C ASN A 61 -6.62 -1.51 -19.56
N TRP A 62 -5.32 -1.65 -19.30
CA TRP A 62 -4.28 -0.73 -19.77
C TRP A 62 -4.11 -0.79 -21.28
N ARG A 63 -4.06 -2.00 -21.86
CA ARG A 63 -3.95 -2.21 -23.32
C ARG A 63 -5.07 -1.53 -24.09
N VAL A 64 -6.31 -1.71 -23.63
CA VAL A 64 -7.48 -1.10 -24.27
C VAL A 64 -7.40 0.42 -24.20
N LEU A 65 -6.97 0.98 -23.06
CA LEU A 65 -6.82 2.43 -22.89
C LEU A 65 -5.75 3.00 -23.83
N VAL A 66 -4.55 2.40 -23.90
CA VAL A 66 -3.49 2.85 -24.82
C VAL A 66 -3.92 2.72 -26.27
N ARG A 67 -4.57 1.59 -26.64
CA ARG A 67 -5.12 1.40 -27.99
C ARG A 67 -6.11 2.50 -28.38
N ILE A 68 -7.00 2.90 -27.47
CA ILE A 68 -7.97 3.97 -27.75
C ILE A 68 -7.25 5.31 -27.91
N LYS A 69 -6.30 5.63 -27.03
CA LYS A 69 -5.53 6.88 -27.13
C LYS A 69 -4.69 6.98 -28.41
N LEU A 70 -4.16 5.86 -28.90
CA LEU A 70 -3.50 5.79 -30.21
C LEU A 70 -4.47 6.16 -31.35
N ASN A 71 -5.70 5.64 -31.33
CA ASN A 71 -6.73 6.00 -32.32
C ASN A 71 -7.15 7.47 -32.25
N VAL A 72 -7.14 8.06 -31.05
CA VAL A 72 -7.42 9.49 -30.83
C VAL A 72 -6.23 10.37 -31.24
N GLY A 73 -5.01 9.82 -31.32
CA GLY A 73 -3.78 10.61 -31.48
C GLY A 73 -3.37 11.37 -30.21
N ASP A 74 -3.76 10.87 -29.03
CA ASP A 74 -3.45 11.47 -27.73
C ASP A 74 -2.12 10.96 -27.17
N HIS A 75 -1.02 11.44 -27.74
CA HIS A 75 0.36 11.09 -27.37
C HIS A 75 0.68 11.42 -25.91
N ALA A 76 0.26 12.61 -25.46
CA ALA A 76 0.46 13.05 -24.08
C ALA A 76 -0.31 12.16 -23.10
N GLY A 77 -1.52 11.73 -23.46
CA GLY A 77 -2.28 10.78 -22.66
C GLY A 77 -1.68 9.38 -22.62
N ILE A 78 -1.06 8.90 -23.70
CA ILE A 78 -0.33 7.61 -23.68
C ILE A 78 0.84 7.70 -22.71
N HIS A 79 1.62 8.78 -22.78
CA HIS A 79 2.70 9.05 -21.83
C HIS A 79 2.18 9.07 -20.38
N ALA A 80 1.04 9.74 -20.13
CA ALA A 80 0.43 9.76 -18.81
C ALA A 80 -0.02 8.36 -18.33
N VAL A 81 -0.56 7.53 -19.22
CA VAL A 81 -0.96 6.15 -18.89
C VAL A 81 0.25 5.27 -18.57
N LEU A 82 1.37 5.42 -19.29
CA LEU A 82 2.61 4.70 -18.99
C LEU A 82 3.18 5.13 -17.64
N ASN A 83 3.23 6.44 -17.36
CA ASN A 83 3.65 6.96 -16.06
C ASN A 83 2.80 6.40 -14.93
N ASP A 84 1.47 6.36 -15.12
CA ASP A 84 0.54 5.82 -14.13
C ASP A 84 0.78 4.32 -13.89
N LEU A 85 0.97 3.52 -14.94
CA LEU A 85 1.32 2.11 -14.80
C LEU A 85 2.64 1.93 -14.04
N PHE A 86 3.67 2.71 -14.37
CA PHE A 86 4.97 2.59 -13.72
C PHE A 86 4.93 3.02 -12.25
N ALA A 87 4.12 4.01 -11.89
CA ALA A 87 3.84 4.34 -10.49
C ALA A 87 3.18 3.16 -9.76
N VAL A 88 2.17 2.52 -10.36
CA VAL A 88 1.52 1.31 -9.82
C VAL A 88 2.52 0.15 -9.67
N LEU A 89 3.43 0.00 -10.64
CA LEU A 89 4.49 -1.01 -10.57
C LEU A 89 5.56 -0.66 -9.54
N GLY A 90 5.54 0.52 -8.91
CA GLY A 90 6.58 0.98 -8.00
C GLY A 90 7.91 1.19 -8.73
N ARG A 91 7.91 1.99 -9.78
CA ARG A 91 9.15 2.43 -10.47
C ARG A 91 9.50 3.83 -9.98
N ASP A 92 10.80 4.10 -9.85
CA ASP A 92 11.27 5.43 -9.45
C ASP A 92 10.80 6.49 -10.47
N PRO A 93 10.20 7.60 -10.01
CA PRO A 93 9.85 8.74 -10.86
C PRO A 93 10.98 9.21 -11.79
N VAL A 94 12.24 9.08 -11.40
CA VAL A 94 13.42 9.42 -12.23
C VAL A 94 13.53 8.53 -13.46
N TYR A 95 13.08 7.27 -13.41
CA TYR A 95 13.03 6.44 -14.62
C TYR A 95 11.89 6.86 -15.56
N LEU A 96 10.87 7.56 -15.07
CA LEU A 96 9.77 8.07 -15.89
C LEU A 96 10.20 9.26 -16.77
N THR A 97 11.16 10.06 -16.31
CA THR A 97 11.70 11.17 -17.12
C THR A 97 12.46 10.68 -18.36
N GLN A 98 12.84 9.40 -18.40
CA GLN A 98 13.47 8.80 -19.59
C GLN A 98 12.51 8.66 -20.78
N LEU A 99 11.20 8.79 -20.54
CA LEU A 99 10.18 8.77 -21.58
C LEU A 99 9.95 10.15 -22.20
N GLU A 100 10.57 11.21 -21.66
CA GLU A 100 10.46 12.55 -22.23
C GLU A 100 11.04 12.60 -23.64
N GLY A 101 10.25 13.10 -24.59
CA GLY A 101 10.63 13.20 -25.99
C GLY A 101 10.56 11.89 -26.77
N VAL A 102 10.12 10.78 -26.16
CA VAL A 102 9.84 9.52 -26.86
C VAL A 102 8.54 9.65 -27.66
N ASP A 103 8.56 9.22 -28.92
CA ASP A 103 7.36 9.22 -29.77
C ASP A 103 6.37 8.12 -29.35
N MET A 104 5.32 8.55 -28.66
CA MET A 104 4.27 7.67 -28.14
C MET A 104 3.36 7.09 -29.24
N SER A 105 3.38 7.64 -30.46
CA SER A 105 2.58 7.10 -31.57
C SER A 105 3.11 5.75 -32.02
N GLU A 106 4.43 5.62 -32.12
CA GLU A 106 5.10 4.41 -32.58
C GLU A 106 5.45 3.48 -31.41
N SER A 107 5.89 4.05 -30.28
CA SER A 107 6.51 3.26 -29.20
C SER A 107 5.56 2.97 -28.03
N GLY A 108 4.47 3.72 -27.87
CA GLY A 108 3.65 3.69 -26.65
C GLY A 108 3.11 2.30 -26.29
N MET A 109 2.58 1.57 -27.28
CA MET A 109 2.11 0.19 -27.06
C MET A 109 3.26 -0.79 -26.82
N GLY A 110 4.39 -0.61 -27.52
CA GLY A 110 5.56 -1.46 -27.33
C GLY A 110 6.16 -1.32 -25.93
N ILE A 111 6.23 -0.10 -25.41
CA ILE A 111 6.69 0.19 -24.04
C ILE A 111 5.73 -0.43 -23.02
N LEU A 112 4.42 -0.27 -23.23
CA LEU A 112 3.41 -0.90 -22.37
C LEU A 112 3.60 -2.42 -22.30
N GLU A 113 3.69 -3.09 -23.44
CA GLU A 113 3.84 -4.55 -23.47
C GLU A 113 5.17 -5.00 -22.86
N ALA A 114 6.27 -4.31 -23.17
CA ALA A 114 7.57 -4.61 -22.59
C ALA A 114 7.55 -4.49 -21.05
N ALA A 115 6.88 -3.45 -20.52
CA ALA A 115 6.71 -3.25 -19.09
C ALA A 115 5.91 -4.39 -18.44
N LEU A 116 4.78 -4.76 -19.03
CA LEU A 116 3.90 -5.81 -18.51
C LEU A 116 4.52 -7.21 -18.59
N VAL A 117 5.37 -7.47 -19.59
CA VAL A 117 6.13 -8.72 -19.69
C VAL A 117 7.25 -8.77 -18.64
N ALA A 118 7.97 -7.67 -18.45
CA ALA A 118 9.08 -7.61 -17.50
C ALA A 118 8.61 -7.60 -16.03
N ASP A 119 7.43 -7.06 -15.75
CA ASP A 119 6.90 -6.88 -14.40
C ASP A 119 5.36 -7.08 -14.38
N PRO A 120 4.87 -8.34 -14.46
CA PRO A 120 3.44 -8.63 -14.60
C PRO A 120 2.59 -8.10 -13.45
N LEU A 121 1.43 -7.53 -13.76
CA LEU A 121 0.47 -7.05 -12.76
C LEU A 121 -0.22 -8.19 -11.99
N ASP A 122 -0.35 -9.36 -12.62
CA ASP A 122 -0.88 -10.54 -11.94
C ASP A 122 0.20 -11.15 -11.02
N PRO A 123 -0.09 -11.40 -9.73
CA PRO A 123 0.90 -11.91 -8.80
C PRO A 123 1.33 -13.35 -9.10
N ASP A 124 0.49 -14.17 -9.75
CA ASP A 124 0.86 -15.53 -10.13
C ASP A 124 1.81 -15.50 -11.32
N ASP A 125 1.51 -14.70 -12.35
CA ASP A 125 2.40 -14.51 -13.50
C ASP A 125 3.75 -13.93 -13.06
N TRP A 126 3.73 -12.93 -12.18
CA TRP A 126 4.94 -12.36 -11.60
C TRP A 126 5.76 -13.40 -10.85
N TRP A 127 5.13 -14.20 -9.97
CA TRP A 127 5.84 -15.21 -9.18
C TRP A 127 6.43 -16.30 -10.07
N ASN A 128 5.69 -16.75 -11.09
CA ASN A 128 6.19 -17.72 -12.06
C ASN A 128 7.44 -17.20 -12.80
N GLY A 129 7.50 -15.88 -13.07
CA GLY A 129 8.64 -15.25 -13.72
C GLY A 129 9.92 -15.20 -12.87
N ILE A 130 9.80 -15.08 -11.54
CA ILE A 130 10.97 -14.87 -10.66
C ILE A 130 11.33 -16.07 -9.77
N SER A 131 10.39 -16.98 -9.49
CA SER A 131 10.52 -17.98 -8.43
C SER A 131 11.64 -19.01 -8.62
N SER A 132 12.12 -19.16 -9.85
CA SER A 132 13.23 -20.07 -10.18
C SER A 132 14.62 -19.43 -10.04
N ASP A 133 14.69 -18.12 -9.86
CA ASP A 133 15.93 -17.36 -9.76
C ASP A 133 16.03 -16.60 -8.43
N GLU A 134 16.96 -17.04 -7.58
CA GLU A 134 17.22 -16.41 -6.29
C GLU A 134 17.63 -14.94 -6.43
N GLY A 135 18.37 -14.59 -7.49
CA GLY A 135 18.79 -13.21 -7.74
C GLY A 135 17.59 -12.28 -7.94
N SER A 136 16.60 -12.72 -8.72
CA SER A 136 15.35 -12.01 -8.95
C SER A 136 14.52 -11.84 -7.68
N ILE A 137 14.48 -12.85 -6.81
CA ILE A 137 13.81 -12.76 -5.49
C ILE A 137 14.52 -11.72 -4.60
N LEU A 138 15.85 -11.76 -4.54
CA LEU A 138 16.64 -10.78 -3.77
C LEU A 138 16.46 -9.36 -4.30
N SER A 139 16.46 -9.19 -5.62
CA SER A 139 16.17 -7.91 -6.28
C SER A 139 14.78 -7.37 -5.91
N PHE A 140 13.78 -8.24 -5.84
CA PHE A 140 12.45 -7.87 -5.36
C PHE A 140 12.46 -7.43 -3.89
N ILE A 141 13.14 -8.16 -3.01
CA ILE A 141 13.23 -7.84 -1.57
C ILE A 141 13.91 -6.48 -1.37
N GLU A 142 15.02 -6.23 -2.06
CA GLU A 142 15.73 -4.96 -2.04
C GLU A 142 14.83 -3.82 -2.51
N ARG A 143 14.14 -4.04 -3.64
CA ARG A 143 13.22 -3.06 -4.21
C ARG A 143 12.12 -2.69 -3.23
N VAL A 144 11.40 -3.65 -2.64
CA VAL A 144 10.32 -3.35 -1.67
C VAL A 144 10.82 -2.52 -0.48
N GLY A 145 12.07 -2.71 -0.06
CA GLY A 145 12.68 -1.91 1.02
C GLY A 145 12.90 -0.44 0.69
N MET A 146 12.94 -0.07 -0.60
CA MET A 146 13.25 1.28 -1.07
C MET A 146 12.10 1.94 -1.83
N LEU A 147 10.95 1.27 -1.97
CA LEU A 147 9.83 1.84 -2.71
C LEU A 147 9.00 2.80 -1.87
N ASP A 148 8.65 3.91 -2.50
CA ASP A 148 7.54 4.74 -2.08
C ASP A 148 6.23 4.09 -2.55
N MET A 149 5.43 3.60 -1.60
CA MET A 149 4.16 2.93 -1.77
C MET A 149 3.00 3.77 -1.21
N THR A 150 3.18 5.10 -1.17
CA THR A 150 2.10 6.06 -0.92
C THR A 150 0.96 5.88 -1.93
N ASP A 151 1.25 5.50 -3.17
CA ASP A 151 0.21 5.00 -4.09
C ASP A 151 -0.33 3.67 -3.57
N HIS A 152 -1.58 3.71 -3.12
CA HIS A 152 -2.30 2.54 -2.64
C HIS A 152 -2.27 1.36 -3.63
N ARG A 153 -2.39 1.63 -4.94
CA ARG A 153 -2.45 0.60 -5.96
C ARG A 153 -1.16 -0.20 -5.99
N ALA A 154 -0.03 0.49 -5.85
CA ALA A 154 1.27 -0.16 -5.67
C ALA A 154 1.26 -0.99 -4.38
N ASN A 155 0.80 -0.45 -3.25
CA ASN A 155 0.75 -1.19 -1.98
C ASN A 155 -0.08 -2.49 -2.09
N ILE A 156 -1.22 -2.49 -2.79
CA ILE A 156 -2.00 -3.72 -3.06
C ILE A 156 -1.23 -4.71 -3.91
N LEU A 157 -0.66 -4.23 -5.02
CA LEU A 157 0.07 -5.07 -5.96
C LEU A 157 1.19 -5.81 -5.23
N PHE A 158 1.99 -5.08 -4.47
CA PHE A 158 3.11 -5.65 -3.74
C PHE A 158 2.69 -6.48 -2.53
N SER A 159 1.58 -6.15 -1.86
CA SER A 159 1.01 -7.03 -0.82
C SER A 159 0.65 -8.40 -1.38
N ARG A 160 0.02 -8.46 -2.56
CA ARG A 160 -0.31 -9.73 -3.24
C ARG A 160 0.93 -10.51 -3.67
N ARG A 161 1.97 -9.82 -4.14
CA ARG A 161 3.27 -10.44 -4.46
C ARG A 161 3.93 -11.01 -3.20
N LEU A 162 3.85 -10.26 -2.10
CA LEU A 162 4.40 -10.66 -0.82
C LEU A 162 3.71 -11.92 -0.25
N GLU A 163 2.42 -12.13 -0.53
CA GLU A 163 1.74 -13.39 -0.21
C GLU A 163 2.37 -14.59 -0.94
N ARG A 164 2.78 -14.45 -2.21
CA ARG A 164 3.48 -15.53 -2.93
C ARG A 164 4.85 -15.84 -2.33
N LEU A 165 5.56 -14.78 -1.91
CA LEU A 165 6.81 -14.95 -1.17
C LEU A 165 6.59 -15.74 0.12
N ARG A 166 5.56 -15.41 0.90
CA ARG A 166 5.18 -16.17 2.11
C ARG A 166 4.86 -17.63 1.80
N ASP A 167 4.01 -17.86 0.80
CA ASP A 167 3.52 -19.19 0.46
C ASP A 167 4.65 -20.09 -0.10
N SER A 168 5.77 -19.50 -0.55
CA SER A 168 7.00 -20.21 -0.92
C SER A 168 7.85 -20.69 0.27
N GLY A 169 7.47 -20.37 1.51
CA GLY A 169 8.20 -20.71 2.73
C GLY A 169 9.21 -19.63 3.18
N ARG A 170 9.31 -18.50 2.47
CA ARG A 170 10.16 -17.35 2.85
C ARG A 170 9.50 -16.46 3.90
N GLU A 171 9.19 -17.07 5.03
CA GLU A 171 8.47 -16.42 6.12
C GLU A 171 9.24 -15.23 6.75
N GLU A 172 10.56 -15.33 6.87
CA GLU A 172 11.38 -14.24 7.43
C GLU A 172 11.36 -13.00 6.53
N ASP A 173 11.54 -13.20 5.22
CA ASP A 173 11.46 -12.14 4.23
C ASP A 173 10.07 -11.49 4.25
N TYR A 174 9.01 -12.32 4.32
CA TYR A 174 7.64 -11.85 4.48
C TYR A 174 7.47 -10.95 5.71
N LEU A 175 7.90 -11.39 6.89
CA LEU A 175 7.74 -10.63 8.14
C LEU A 175 8.44 -9.28 8.08
N LYS A 176 9.64 -9.24 7.48
CA LYS A 176 10.39 -7.99 7.30
C LYS A 176 9.66 -7.04 6.36
N LEU A 177 9.28 -7.50 5.17
CA LEU A 177 8.68 -6.67 4.13
C LEU A 177 7.24 -6.26 4.46
N ALA A 178 6.48 -7.10 5.18
CA ALA A 178 5.11 -6.78 5.60
C ALA A 178 5.09 -5.53 6.48
N ARG A 179 6.10 -5.34 7.34
CA ARG A 179 6.23 -4.13 8.17
C ARG A 179 6.49 -2.89 7.33
N VAL A 180 7.29 -3.01 6.26
CA VAL A 180 7.55 -1.90 5.33
C VAL A 180 6.25 -1.46 4.66
N LEU A 181 5.51 -2.40 4.06
CA LEU A 181 4.24 -2.09 3.38
C LEU A 181 3.18 -1.53 4.34
N LEU A 182 3.11 -2.07 5.56
CA LEU A 182 2.13 -1.64 6.56
C LEU A 182 2.50 -0.35 7.28
N ALA A 183 3.78 0.03 7.30
CA ALA A 183 4.20 1.36 7.75
C ALA A 183 3.68 2.45 6.82
N GLN A 184 3.64 2.19 5.51
CA GLN A 184 3.13 3.16 4.55
C GLN A 184 1.59 3.13 4.43
N ARG A 185 0.94 2.05 4.89
CA ARG A 185 -0.53 1.94 5.06
C ARG A 185 -0.94 1.47 6.46
N PRO A 186 -0.86 2.35 7.48
CA PRO A 186 -1.19 1.99 8.85
C PRO A 186 -2.66 1.58 9.04
N SER A 187 -3.58 2.06 8.20
CA SER A 187 -5.04 1.83 8.29
C SER A 187 -5.49 0.40 7.95
N ASN A 188 -4.63 -0.42 7.34
CA ASN A 188 -4.98 -1.79 6.95
C ASN A 188 -5.01 -2.76 8.15
N HIS A 189 -6.07 -2.66 8.95
CA HIS A 189 -6.25 -3.46 10.17
C HIS A 189 -6.28 -4.97 9.92
N GLU A 190 -6.79 -5.44 8.77
CA GLU A 190 -6.81 -6.86 8.41
C GLU A 190 -5.40 -7.43 8.21
N ALA A 191 -4.55 -6.70 7.50
CA ALA A 191 -3.16 -7.10 7.27
C ALA A 191 -2.32 -7.02 8.55
N TRP A 192 -2.53 -6.00 9.39
CA TRP A 192 -1.94 -5.95 10.73
C TRP A 192 -2.35 -7.14 11.60
N SER A 193 -3.63 -7.54 11.54
CA SER A 193 -4.13 -8.74 12.20
C SER A 193 -3.46 -10.02 11.68
N ALA A 194 -3.29 -10.13 10.37
CA ALA A 194 -2.65 -11.29 9.75
C ALA A 194 -1.17 -11.40 10.17
N LEU A 195 -0.45 -10.28 10.21
CA LEU A 195 0.92 -10.21 10.71
C LEU A 195 0.99 -10.60 12.19
N GLY A 196 0.07 -10.11 13.01
CA GLY A 196 -0.05 -10.50 14.42
C GLY A 196 -0.28 -11.99 14.62
N ARG A 197 -1.17 -12.61 13.82
CA ARG A 197 -1.41 -14.06 13.83
C ARG A 197 -0.17 -14.86 13.46
N MET A 198 0.68 -14.34 12.58
CA MET A 198 1.92 -15.01 12.20
C MET A 198 2.93 -14.98 13.35
N HIS A 199 3.13 -13.83 13.99
CA HIS A 199 3.92 -13.70 15.21
C HIS A 199 3.39 -14.61 16.33
N GLU A 200 2.07 -14.67 16.52
CA GLU A 200 1.44 -15.55 17.53
C GLU A 200 1.74 -17.04 17.27
N ARG A 201 1.67 -17.51 16.02
CA ARG A 201 2.01 -18.89 15.67
C ARG A 201 3.48 -19.24 15.92
N ARG A 202 4.36 -18.25 15.82
CA ARG A 202 5.80 -18.36 16.09
C ARG A 202 6.15 -18.26 17.59
N GLY A 203 5.17 -17.99 18.45
CA GLY A 203 5.39 -17.76 19.88
C GLY A 203 5.97 -16.37 20.21
N GLU A 204 5.99 -15.47 19.23
CA GLU A 204 6.51 -14.09 19.36
C GLU A 204 5.39 -13.18 19.89
N TYR A 205 4.89 -13.48 21.10
CA TYR A 205 3.67 -12.90 21.65
C TYR A 205 3.70 -11.37 21.81
N ASP A 206 4.86 -10.79 22.13
CA ASP A 206 5.00 -9.34 22.24
C ASP A 206 4.82 -8.65 20.89
N GLN A 207 5.37 -9.23 19.82
CA GLN A 207 5.19 -8.71 18.45
C GLN A 207 3.74 -8.90 17.99
N ALA A 208 3.12 -10.03 18.34
CA ALA A 208 1.70 -10.25 18.08
C ALA A 208 0.83 -9.17 18.75
N TRP A 209 1.07 -8.89 20.03
CA TRP A 209 0.38 -7.82 20.77
C TRP A 209 0.50 -6.46 20.07
N LEU A 210 1.72 -6.07 19.68
CA LEU A 210 1.96 -4.79 19.01
C LEU A 210 1.23 -4.68 17.67
N CYS A 211 1.20 -5.77 16.88
CA CYS A 211 0.45 -5.83 15.63
C CYS A 211 -1.08 -5.74 15.87
N TYR A 212 -1.58 -6.41 16.90
CA TYR A 212 -3.00 -6.34 17.25
C TYR A 212 -3.40 -4.98 17.83
N ASP A 213 -2.54 -4.35 18.63
CA ASP A 213 -2.72 -2.97 19.09
C ASP A 213 -2.76 -1.98 17.92
N GLN A 214 -1.90 -2.19 16.92
CA GLN A 214 -1.92 -1.43 15.68
C GLN A 214 -3.21 -1.63 14.89
N ALA A 215 -3.68 -2.87 14.73
CA ALA A 215 -4.93 -3.17 14.04
C ALA A 215 -6.13 -2.50 14.73
N GLN A 216 -6.26 -2.67 16.05
CA GLN A 216 -7.39 -2.13 16.82
C GLN A 216 -7.33 -0.60 16.99
N SER A 217 -6.15 0.01 16.98
CA SER A 217 -6.04 1.48 16.95
C SER A 217 -6.59 2.07 15.66
N ASN A 218 -6.44 1.37 14.53
CA ASN A 218 -6.95 1.79 13.23
C ASN A 218 -8.43 1.44 13.03
N PHE A 219 -8.91 0.35 13.65
CA PHE A 219 -10.30 -0.04 13.61
C PHE A 219 -10.78 -0.49 15.01
N PRO A 220 -11.28 0.45 15.85
CA PRO A 220 -11.61 0.17 17.25
C PRO A 220 -12.64 -0.93 17.49
N GLU A 221 -13.56 -1.14 16.54
CA GLU A 221 -14.57 -2.20 16.60
C GLU A 221 -13.96 -3.60 16.43
N PHE A 222 -12.72 -3.69 15.93
CA PHE A 222 -12.01 -4.95 15.71
C PHE A 222 -11.19 -5.35 16.93
N LEU A 223 -11.87 -6.07 17.84
CA LEU A 223 -11.41 -6.46 19.18
C LEU A 223 -10.27 -7.52 19.20
N VAL A 224 -9.44 -7.60 18.16
CA VAL A 224 -8.44 -8.66 18.01
C VAL A 224 -7.38 -8.66 19.12
N ARG A 225 -7.00 -7.47 19.62
CA ARG A 225 -6.03 -7.33 20.72
C ARG A 225 -6.62 -7.84 22.03
N ASP A 226 -7.87 -7.49 22.29
CA ASP A 226 -8.56 -7.88 23.52
C ASP A 226 -8.81 -9.39 23.52
N GLN A 227 -9.24 -9.96 22.38
CA GLN A 227 -9.35 -11.41 22.20
C GLN A 227 -8.00 -12.14 22.36
N PHE A 228 -6.90 -11.54 21.90
CA PHE A 228 -5.57 -12.11 22.11
C PHE A 228 -5.17 -12.09 23.59
N ARG A 229 -5.46 -11.00 24.31
CA ARG A 229 -5.28 -10.93 25.76
C ARG A 229 -6.00 -12.06 26.48
N GLU A 230 -7.28 -12.24 26.19
CA GLU A 230 -8.10 -13.32 26.78
C GLU A 230 -7.50 -14.70 26.50
N ARG A 231 -7.03 -14.96 25.27
CA ARG A 231 -6.35 -16.22 24.94
C ARG A 231 -5.06 -16.42 25.74
N MET A 232 -4.27 -15.38 25.93
CA MET A 232 -3.01 -15.46 26.68
C MET A 232 -3.25 -15.66 28.18
N GLU A 233 -4.27 -15.01 28.74
CA GLU A 233 -4.72 -15.21 30.12
C GLU A 233 -5.29 -16.62 30.33
N ALA A 234 -6.09 -17.14 29.39
CA ALA A 234 -6.64 -18.50 29.46
C ALA A 234 -5.56 -19.60 29.33
N LYS A 235 -4.46 -19.32 28.61
CA LYS A 235 -3.30 -20.22 28.52
C LYS A 235 -2.46 -20.27 29.80
N MET A 236 -2.76 -19.45 30.81
CA MET A 236 -2.12 -19.53 32.12
C MET A 236 -2.64 -20.76 32.87
N ASP A 237 -2.22 -21.95 32.43
CA ASP A 237 -2.57 -23.26 33.00
C ASP A 237 -1.73 -23.63 34.24
N GLY A 238 -0.97 -22.67 34.78
CA GLY A 238 -0.08 -22.86 35.92
C GLY A 238 1.15 -23.73 35.65
N ARG A 239 1.38 -24.18 34.41
CA ARG A 239 2.53 -25.03 34.04
C ARG A 239 3.72 -24.25 33.49
N ALA A 240 3.48 -23.09 32.90
CA ALA A 240 4.55 -22.21 32.43
C ALA A 240 5.20 -21.48 33.63
N PRO A 241 6.55 -21.44 33.73
CA PRO A 241 7.25 -20.82 34.87
C PRO A 241 7.01 -19.30 34.97
N THR A 242 6.62 -18.64 33.89
CA THR A 242 6.27 -17.22 33.86
C THR A 242 5.04 -16.98 32.98
N PRO A 243 3.94 -16.45 33.53
CA PRO A 243 2.80 -16.01 32.72
C PRO A 243 3.19 -14.89 31.77
N TRP A 244 2.66 -14.91 30.55
CA TRP A 244 2.85 -13.82 29.59
C TRP A 244 2.28 -12.51 30.16
N LYS A 245 2.94 -11.39 29.85
CA LYS A 245 2.54 -10.04 30.25
C LYS A 245 2.48 -9.15 29.03
N VAL A 246 1.62 -8.14 29.09
CA VAL A 246 1.56 -7.09 28.08
C VAL A 246 2.93 -6.41 27.96
N PRO A 247 3.43 -6.14 26.74
CA PRO A 247 4.67 -5.42 26.52
C PRO A 247 4.73 -4.08 27.27
N GLU A 248 5.92 -3.74 27.76
CA GLU A 248 6.17 -2.49 28.47
C GLU A 248 5.98 -1.28 27.53
N VAL A 249 5.71 -0.11 28.11
CA VAL A 249 5.56 1.15 27.35
C VAL A 249 6.77 1.41 26.47
N THR A 250 7.98 1.10 26.94
CA THR A 250 9.23 1.24 26.19
C THR A 250 9.24 0.41 24.91
N GLN A 251 8.77 -0.85 24.94
CA GLN A 251 8.68 -1.71 23.77
C GLN A 251 7.65 -1.17 22.75
N ARG A 252 6.53 -0.61 23.23
CA ARG A 252 5.54 0.04 22.37
C ARG A 252 6.11 1.29 21.69
N VAL A 253 6.82 2.13 22.43
CA VAL A 253 7.50 3.32 21.91
C VAL A 253 8.54 2.92 20.87
N GLU A 254 9.39 1.91 21.13
CA GLU A 254 10.36 1.42 20.14
C GLU A 254 9.71 0.89 18.87
N PHE A 255 8.62 0.13 19.00
CA PHE A 255 7.86 -0.34 17.86
C PHE A 255 7.34 0.84 17.01
N LEU A 256 6.71 1.83 17.64
CA LEU A 256 6.18 3.01 16.96
C LEU A 256 7.28 3.84 16.31
N LYS A 257 8.45 4.00 16.97
CA LYS A 257 9.65 4.64 16.39
C LYS A 257 10.12 3.93 15.12
N ARG A 258 10.18 2.59 15.12
CA ARG A 258 10.55 1.80 13.93
C ARG A 258 9.52 1.96 12.82
N MET A 259 8.23 1.92 13.15
CA MET A 259 7.17 2.09 12.18
C MET A 259 7.14 3.50 11.57
N GLN A 260 7.38 4.53 12.38
CA GLN A 260 7.58 5.90 11.91
C GLN A 260 8.72 5.97 10.90
N LYS A 261 9.89 5.39 11.22
CA LYS A 261 11.03 5.35 10.29
C LYS A 261 10.69 4.65 8.97
N LEU A 262 10.00 3.51 9.03
CA LEU A 262 9.59 2.76 7.84
C LEU A 262 8.52 3.47 6.99
N SER A 263 7.79 4.42 7.58
CA SER A 263 6.78 5.22 6.87
C SER A 263 7.35 6.45 6.16
N MET A 264 8.63 6.79 6.40
CA MET A 264 9.32 7.89 5.73
C MET A 264 9.48 7.56 4.24
N SER A 265 9.22 8.54 3.36
CA SER A 265 9.49 8.35 1.92
C SER A 265 11.00 8.17 1.69
N PRO A 266 11.42 7.15 0.90
CA PRO A 266 12.83 6.88 0.62
C PRO A 266 13.54 8.02 -0.14
N SER A 267 12.80 8.96 -0.73
CA SER A 267 13.34 10.14 -1.42
C SER A 267 13.95 11.20 -0.47
N ASN A 268 13.74 11.10 0.85
CA ASN A 268 14.26 12.03 1.84
C ASN A 268 15.71 11.73 2.26
N ASP A 269 16.58 11.46 1.28
CA ASP A 269 17.97 11.01 1.44
C ASP A 269 18.95 12.09 1.98
N VAL A 270 18.46 13.13 2.68
CA VAL A 270 19.29 14.25 3.19
C VAL A 270 18.95 14.70 4.62
N ARG A 271 17.97 14.11 5.31
CA ARG A 271 17.84 14.30 6.76
C ARG A 271 18.31 13.03 7.42
N ASP A 272 19.38 13.16 8.21
CA ASP A 272 19.91 12.13 9.08
C ASP A 272 18.79 11.20 9.55
N ASP A 273 19.06 9.90 9.49
CA ASP A 273 18.27 8.73 9.92
C ASP A 273 17.74 8.77 11.38
N VAL A 274 17.85 9.94 12.01
CA VAL A 274 17.49 10.30 13.36
C VAL A 274 16.03 10.75 13.37
N VAL A 275 15.17 9.84 13.82
CA VAL A 275 13.84 10.23 14.29
C VAL A 275 14.06 11.23 15.45
N PRO A 276 13.53 12.46 15.39
CA PRO A 276 13.74 13.45 16.44
C PRO A 276 13.35 12.87 17.79
N ASP A 277 14.28 12.99 18.75
CA ASP A 277 13.99 12.66 20.12
C ASP A 277 13.03 13.70 20.68
N ILE A 278 11.95 13.22 21.30
CA ILE A 278 10.84 14.03 21.85
C ILE A 278 11.34 14.92 23.02
N SER A 279 12.59 14.77 23.44
CA SER A 279 13.22 15.51 24.53
C SER A 279 13.63 16.95 24.18
N GLY A 280 13.55 17.38 22.92
CA GLY A 280 13.97 18.70 22.45
C GLY A 280 12.83 19.71 22.25
N ASN A 281 13.10 20.97 22.57
CA ASN A 281 12.25 22.18 22.59
C ASN A 281 11.51 22.57 21.28
N THR A 282 11.37 21.68 20.31
CA THR A 282 10.53 21.86 19.11
C THR A 282 9.11 21.46 19.49
N ASP A 283 8.09 22.25 19.14
CA ASP A 283 6.70 21.85 19.39
C ASP A 283 6.37 20.62 18.53
N ILE A 284 6.33 19.45 19.17
CA ILE A 284 6.12 18.16 18.48
C ILE A 284 4.74 18.13 17.80
N PHE A 285 3.78 18.93 18.28
CA PHE A 285 2.51 19.12 17.59
C PHE A 285 2.68 19.89 16.28
N GLU A 286 3.61 20.86 16.20
CA GLU A 286 3.97 21.52 14.94
C GLU A 286 4.64 20.53 13.97
N GLU A 287 5.46 19.59 14.48
CA GLU A 287 6.05 18.54 13.63
C GLU A 287 4.97 17.63 13.03
N VAL A 288 4.00 17.20 13.83
CA VAL A 288 2.85 16.41 13.33
C VAL A 288 2.05 17.21 12.30
N ALA A 289 1.79 18.49 12.55
CA ALA A 289 1.08 19.36 11.62
C ALA A 289 1.84 19.55 10.30
N HIS A 290 3.17 19.71 10.36
CA HIS A 290 4.03 19.80 9.20
C HIS A 290 3.98 18.52 8.36
N LEU A 291 4.13 17.34 8.99
CA LEU A 291 4.03 16.05 8.30
C LEU A 291 2.68 15.88 7.59
N ARG A 292 1.57 16.23 8.24
CA ARG A 292 0.24 16.22 7.62
C ARG A 292 0.16 17.15 6.42
N SER A 293 0.72 18.37 6.53
CA SER A 293 0.71 19.33 5.42
C SER A 293 1.52 18.89 4.19
N GLU A 294 2.52 18.04 4.39
CA GLU A 294 3.31 17.41 3.32
C GLU A 294 2.65 16.14 2.76
N GLY A 295 1.47 15.74 3.23
CA GLY A 295 0.83 14.47 2.85
C GLY A 295 1.50 13.22 3.44
N ARG A 296 2.35 13.38 4.45
CA ARG A 296 3.04 12.28 5.16
C ARG A 296 2.17 11.75 6.31
N SER A 297 0.92 11.45 6.01
CA SER A 297 -0.12 11.08 6.99
C SER A 297 0.27 9.84 7.81
N SER A 298 0.86 8.83 7.17
CA SER A 298 1.33 7.61 7.87
C SER A 298 2.41 7.89 8.91
N GLU A 299 3.36 8.78 8.61
CA GLU A 299 4.43 9.16 9.53
C GLU A 299 3.89 10.01 10.69
N ALA A 300 3.02 10.97 10.38
CA ALA A 300 2.30 11.76 11.37
C ALA A 300 1.51 10.86 12.34
N PHE A 301 0.87 9.82 11.81
CA PHE A 301 0.10 8.85 12.61
C PHE A 301 0.98 8.08 13.60
N PHE A 302 2.14 7.57 13.16
CA PHE A 302 3.05 6.87 14.07
C PHE A 302 3.69 7.80 15.11
N LEU A 303 3.99 9.05 14.73
CA LEU A 303 4.47 10.06 15.67
C LEU A 303 3.42 10.38 16.74
N ALA A 304 2.17 10.67 16.35
CA ALA A 304 1.08 10.94 17.28
C ALA A 304 0.82 9.74 18.21
N ARG A 305 0.88 8.51 17.69
CA ARG A 305 0.75 7.31 18.52
C ARG A 305 1.89 7.12 19.49
N ARG A 306 3.11 7.48 19.09
CA ARG A 306 4.29 7.46 19.97
C ARG A 306 4.10 8.45 21.12
N MET A 307 3.68 9.68 20.82
CA MET A 307 3.33 10.69 21.81
C MET A 307 2.27 10.18 22.80
N ALA A 308 1.22 9.52 22.30
CA ALA A 308 0.19 8.93 23.13
C ALA A 308 0.70 7.77 24.00
N ALA A 309 1.64 6.97 23.50
CA ALA A 309 2.28 5.91 24.28
C ALA A 309 3.18 6.47 25.40
N GLU A 310 3.80 7.63 25.19
CA GLU A 310 4.62 8.34 26.17
C GLU A 310 3.80 9.17 27.17
N GLY A 311 2.48 9.27 26.98
CA GLY A 311 1.56 9.94 27.89
C GLY A 311 1.47 11.46 27.70
N ILE A 312 1.74 11.96 26.49
CA ILE A 312 1.59 13.38 26.15
C ILE A 312 0.10 13.73 26.07
N ASP A 313 -0.35 14.72 26.84
CA ASP A 313 -1.72 15.23 26.82
C ASP A 313 -2.10 15.74 25.44
N GLY A 314 -3.31 15.42 24.95
CA GLY A 314 -3.78 15.82 23.61
C GLY A 314 -3.35 14.88 22.47
N ALA A 315 -2.42 13.95 22.71
CA ALA A 315 -1.91 13.07 21.66
C ALA A 315 -2.94 12.01 21.20
N LEU A 316 -3.83 11.56 22.09
CA LEU A 316 -4.86 10.58 21.73
C LEU A 316 -5.92 11.19 20.79
N GLU A 317 -6.32 12.43 21.05
CA GLU A 317 -7.20 13.19 20.15
C GLU A 317 -6.55 13.35 18.77
N LEU A 318 -5.25 13.69 18.75
CA LEU A 318 -4.50 13.84 17.50
C LEU A 318 -4.39 12.53 16.71
N VAL A 319 -4.21 11.38 17.37
CA VAL A 319 -4.24 10.06 16.72
C VAL A 319 -5.57 9.80 16.06
N GLU A 320 -6.67 10.14 16.73
CA GLU A 320 -8.03 9.96 16.21
C GLU A 320 -8.27 10.85 14.98
N GLU A 321 -7.87 12.12 15.04
CA GLU A 321 -7.96 13.05 13.90
C GLU A 321 -7.23 12.49 12.66
N ILE A 322 -5.97 12.12 12.81
CA ILE A 322 -5.14 11.62 11.69
C ILE A 322 -5.70 10.29 11.17
N ARG A 323 -6.22 9.42 12.04
CA ARG A 323 -6.84 8.16 11.62
C ARG A 323 -8.03 8.40 10.70
N MET A 324 -8.86 9.39 11.03
CA MET A 324 -10.02 9.73 10.21
C MET A 324 -9.59 10.26 8.85
N GLU A 325 -8.53 11.08 8.78
CA GLU A 325 -7.96 11.56 7.52
C GLU A 325 -7.45 10.41 6.63
N ILE A 326 -6.64 9.51 7.18
CA ILE A 326 -6.09 8.35 6.44
C ILE A 326 -7.21 7.39 5.97
N SER A 327 -8.34 7.35 6.67
CA SER A 327 -9.47 6.50 6.29
C SER A 327 -10.30 7.08 5.15
N ASP A 328 -10.21 8.40 4.93
CA ASP A 328 -10.94 9.12 3.88
C ASP A 328 -10.11 9.26 2.57
N GLU A 329 -8.80 8.95 2.62
CA GLU A 329 -7.86 8.84 1.48
C GLU A 329 -7.91 7.46 0.78
#